data_AF-A0A0S9QKQ4-F1
#
_entry.id   AF-A0A0S9QKQ4-F1
#
_cell.length_a   1.000
_cell.length_b   1.000
_cell.length_c   1.000
_cell.angle_alpha   90.00
_cell.angle_beta   90.00
_cell.angle_gamma   90.00
#
_symmetry.space_group_name_H-M   'P 1'
#
loop_
_entity.id
_entity.type
_entity.pdbx_description
1 polymer ?
#
loop_
_entity_poly.entity_id
_entity_poly.type
_entity_poly.pdbx_seq_one_letter_code
_entity_poly.pdbx_strand_id
1 'polypeptide(L)'
;MSGSATDDAAAPIRLPVRRRTPAVFLAVIAIVIAITFLAPSRADAAERGSGFGTWAPISAYGWHGSMLVDGVHTYCITPGAPAPTGQTADHGTSGSAAGLSPQQLAGINLLVTRYGQTGDPVQAAAVAWAVKAIANREETLHAFGYRGDSLAGAIHWTMSALSPQHDRAVQERAVAYYDEAIRAAAGPSTASGSLVFTTDAADHRSGTLRVDTTAAATGTITLTNAVFAESGSPTLENAASGSTHAIRTSPPAEGRPYTVSGAGRFDAGLAAAVRHFTTPGGQETAGPVGHVQFDVSGADAAPRIPPFAPAISTQVTTRDAAGGPYVDEVTFTATEGSWPRADDGSYLPVTASAIVYRTDTEPVAGSTAPGDEAIVGTLQLTTDPATGPAAPYTVSSSWEMTKSGYYTAVWSLRAADQIPSVVAHTGADFAWTERFGEPSQVAVIAPPPPAPTPTPPPVAEAPPAPADAPLPELAATGAEAASLRGPAAIAIALLSLGAAIVSSRRPWSAAPLTIG
;
A
#
# COMPACT_ATOMS: atom_id res chain seq x y z
N MET A 1 -27.33 74.77 -41.62
CA MET A 1 -27.32 73.64 -40.66
C MET A 1 -26.29 72.63 -41.12
N SER A 2 -25.43 72.24 -40.18
CA SER A 2 -24.49 71.11 -40.11
C SER A 2 -23.88 70.46 -41.35
N GLY A 3 -22.57 70.24 -41.25
CA GLY A 3 -21.96 68.97 -41.62
C GLY A 3 -20.61 69.11 -42.31
N SER A 4 -19.52 69.16 -41.55
CA SER A 4 -18.15 68.93 -42.03
C SER A 4 -17.60 67.69 -41.35
N ALA A 5 -17.07 66.77 -42.16
CA ALA A 5 -16.45 65.52 -41.79
C ALA A 5 -14.97 65.58 -42.16
N THR A 6 -14.10 65.13 -41.26
CA THR A 6 -12.77 64.56 -41.59
C THR A 6 -12.34 63.57 -40.49
N ASP A 7 -11.64 62.55 -40.96
CA ASP A 7 -11.10 61.33 -40.35
C ASP A 7 -10.45 61.45 -38.96
N ASP A 8 -10.47 60.33 -38.20
CA ASP A 8 -9.21 59.68 -37.79
C ASP A 8 -9.38 58.26 -37.21
N ALA A 9 -8.39 57.41 -37.46
CA ALA A 9 -8.30 56.01 -37.04
C ALA A 9 -7.77 55.87 -35.59
N ALA A 10 -8.20 54.84 -34.84
CA ALA A 10 -7.64 54.49 -33.54
C ALA A 10 -7.58 52.96 -33.28
N ALA A 11 -6.44 52.54 -32.73
CA ALA A 11 -6.00 51.17 -32.43
C ALA A 11 -6.73 50.51 -31.23
N PRO A 12 -6.70 49.16 -31.09
CA PRO A 12 -7.38 48.46 -29.99
C PRO A 12 -6.56 48.50 -28.69
N ILE A 13 -7.20 48.99 -27.62
CA ILE A 13 -6.67 48.98 -26.24
C ILE A 13 -6.88 47.59 -25.62
N ARG A 14 -5.77 46.93 -25.23
CA ARG A 14 -5.79 45.73 -24.39
C ARG A 14 -5.97 46.12 -22.92
N LEU A 15 -7.05 45.65 -22.28
CA LEU A 15 -7.26 45.77 -20.83
C LEU A 15 -6.50 44.67 -20.06
N PRO A 16 -5.89 44.97 -18.90
CA PRO A 16 -5.20 43.98 -18.07
C PRO A 16 -6.18 43.21 -17.18
N VAL A 17 -6.14 41.88 -17.25
CA VAL A 17 -6.87 40.99 -16.33
C VAL A 17 -6.19 41.01 -14.96
N ARG A 18 -6.78 41.75 -14.02
CA ARG A 18 -6.35 41.83 -12.62
C ARG A 18 -6.87 40.59 -11.87
N ARG A 19 -5.97 39.66 -11.54
CA ARG A 19 -6.23 38.53 -10.61
C ARG A 19 -6.78 39.06 -9.29
N ARG A 20 -8.07 38.84 -9.01
CA ARG A 20 -8.69 39.07 -7.69
C ARG A 20 -8.69 37.77 -6.89
N THR A 21 -7.71 37.70 -6.00
CA THR A 21 -7.73 37.20 -4.61
C THR A 21 -8.68 36.05 -4.20
N PRO A 22 -8.14 34.94 -3.63
CA PRO A 22 -8.90 33.81 -3.06
C PRO A 22 -9.52 34.08 -1.66
N ALA A 23 -9.49 35.34 -1.18
CA ALA A 23 -9.92 35.70 0.17
C ALA A 23 -11.46 35.67 0.36
N VAL A 24 -12.23 35.89 -0.71
CA VAL A 24 -13.71 35.90 -0.63
C VAL A 24 -14.27 34.48 -0.48
N PHE A 25 -13.63 33.48 -1.09
CA PHE A 25 -14.05 32.07 -0.96
C PHE A 25 -13.80 31.52 0.46
N LEU A 26 -12.67 31.87 1.07
CA LEU A 26 -12.36 31.51 2.47
C LEU A 26 -13.33 32.17 3.47
N ALA A 27 -13.73 33.43 3.23
CA ALA A 27 -14.70 34.11 4.09
C ALA A 27 -16.12 33.50 3.99
N VAL A 28 -16.55 33.11 2.79
CA VAL A 28 -17.86 32.44 2.60
C VAL A 28 -17.86 31.04 3.23
N ILE A 29 -16.77 30.28 3.10
CA ILE A 29 -16.63 28.97 3.76
C ILE A 29 -16.62 29.11 5.29
N ALA A 30 -15.91 30.10 5.83
CA ALA A 30 -15.90 30.36 7.28
C ALA A 30 -17.28 30.77 7.81
N ILE A 31 -18.06 31.54 7.03
CA ILE A 31 -19.44 31.93 7.39
C ILE A 31 -20.39 30.74 7.30
N VAL A 32 -20.27 29.88 6.28
CA VAL A 32 -21.10 28.66 6.18
C VAL A 32 -20.76 27.68 7.31
N ILE A 33 -19.48 27.50 7.64
CA ILE A 33 -19.05 26.69 8.79
C ILE A 33 -19.62 27.30 10.09
N ALA A 34 -19.49 28.61 10.31
CA ALA A 34 -20.06 29.28 11.48
C ALA A 34 -21.59 29.13 11.56
N ILE A 35 -22.32 29.24 10.44
CA ILE A 35 -23.79 29.05 10.41
C ILE A 35 -24.19 27.59 10.69
N THR A 36 -23.34 26.62 10.34
CA THR A 36 -23.62 25.20 10.62
C THR A 36 -23.33 24.83 12.07
N PHE A 37 -22.38 25.51 12.74
CA PHE A 37 -22.04 25.31 14.16
C PHE A 37 -22.81 26.22 15.14
N LEU A 38 -23.50 27.27 14.66
CA LEU A 38 -24.35 28.16 15.47
C LEU A 38 -25.86 27.96 15.27
N ALA A 39 -26.30 26.94 14.53
CA ALA A 39 -27.71 26.61 14.47
C ALA A 39 -28.21 26.19 15.87
N PRO A 40 -29.26 26.81 16.43
CA PRO A 40 -29.83 26.37 17.70
C PRO A 40 -30.29 24.91 17.55
N SER A 41 -30.07 24.10 18.59
CA SER A 41 -30.64 22.76 18.72
C SER A 41 -32.13 22.82 18.36
N ARG A 42 -32.58 21.97 17.44
CA ARG A 42 -34.02 21.84 17.16
C ARG A 42 -34.69 21.45 18.46
N ALA A 43 -35.64 22.26 18.89
CA ALA A 43 -36.50 21.95 20.01
C ALA A 43 -37.83 21.49 19.44
N ASP A 44 -38.11 20.20 19.64
CA ASP A 44 -39.40 19.59 19.35
C ASP A 44 -39.98 19.07 20.67
N ALA A 45 -41.31 19.05 20.80
CA ALA A 45 -41.94 18.50 21.99
C ALA A 45 -41.67 16.99 22.05
N ALA A 46 -41.30 16.45 23.22
CA ALA A 46 -41.18 15.01 23.31
C ALA A 46 -42.58 14.39 23.13
N GLU A 47 -42.64 13.36 22.30
CA GLU A 47 -43.86 12.61 22.05
C GLU A 47 -43.96 11.41 22.99
N ARG A 48 -45.18 10.91 23.14
CA ARG A 48 -45.44 9.68 23.88
C ARG A 48 -44.88 8.49 23.09
N GLY A 49 -43.95 7.75 23.70
CA GLY A 49 -43.47 6.48 23.17
C GLY A 49 -44.27 5.26 23.65
N SER A 50 -43.61 4.11 23.71
CA SER A 50 -44.18 2.84 24.20
C SER A 50 -44.15 2.77 25.73
N GLY A 51 -45.23 2.30 26.36
CA GLY A 51 -45.29 2.12 27.81
C GLY A 51 -46.71 2.18 28.40
N PHE A 52 -46.77 2.30 29.73
CA PHE A 52 -48.01 2.34 30.51
C PHE A 52 -48.15 3.64 31.33
N GLY A 53 -49.37 3.96 31.71
CA GLY A 53 -49.69 5.15 32.49
C GLY A 53 -50.18 6.33 31.65
N THR A 54 -50.21 7.50 32.27
CA THR A 54 -50.79 8.71 31.68
C THR A 54 -49.69 9.62 31.16
N TRP A 55 -49.75 9.96 29.87
CA TRP A 55 -48.87 10.96 29.27
C TRP A 55 -49.37 12.37 29.61
N ALA A 56 -48.95 12.86 30.78
CA ALA A 56 -49.23 14.21 31.29
C ALA A 56 -48.11 14.63 32.25
N PRO A 57 -47.84 15.95 32.43
CA PRO A 57 -46.81 16.43 33.33
C PRO A 57 -46.90 15.80 34.73
N ILE A 58 -48.09 15.77 35.32
CA ILE A 58 -48.37 15.16 36.62
C ILE A 58 -49.58 14.24 36.49
N SER A 59 -49.48 13.04 37.05
CA SER A 59 -50.61 12.12 37.21
C SER A 59 -50.36 11.21 38.42
N ALA A 60 -51.39 10.50 38.87
CA ALA A 60 -51.34 9.69 40.10
C ALA A 60 -50.19 8.66 40.10
N TYR A 61 -49.87 8.10 38.94
CA TYR A 61 -48.80 7.10 38.77
C TYR A 61 -47.84 7.42 37.62
N GLY A 62 -47.89 8.62 37.03
CA GLY A 62 -46.97 9.02 35.96
C GLY A 62 -47.03 8.18 34.68
N TRP A 63 -46.00 8.35 33.85
CA TRP A 63 -45.71 7.57 32.65
C TRP A 63 -44.53 6.62 32.88
N HIS A 64 -44.70 5.35 32.49
CA HIS A 64 -43.73 4.27 32.63
C HIS A 64 -43.44 3.66 31.26
N GLY A 65 -42.48 4.25 30.57
CA GLY A 65 -42.10 3.86 29.23
C GLY A 65 -41.09 4.82 28.63
N SER A 66 -40.84 4.65 27.34
CA SER A 66 -40.03 5.57 26.56
C SER A 66 -40.79 6.87 26.26
N MET A 67 -40.04 7.94 26.07
CA MET A 67 -40.44 9.14 25.35
C MET A 67 -39.80 9.12 23.96
N LEU A 68 -40.38 9.84 23.01
CA LEU A 68 -39.80 10.01 21.68
C LEU A 68 -39.32 11.45 21.51
N VAL A 69 -38.04 11.62 21.18
CA VAL A 69 -37.48 12.91 20.75
C VAL A 69 -36.85 12.68 19.39
N ASP A 70 -37.36 13.34 18.36
CA ASP A 70 -36.93 13.15 16.96
C ASP A 70 -36.94 11.67 16.51
N GLY A 71 -37.94 10.90 16.95
CA GLY A 71 -38.08 9.48 16.64
C GLY A 71 -37.15 8.54 17.41
N VAL A 72 -36.34 9.05 18.35
CA VAL A 72 -35.47 8.25 19.22
C VAL A 72 -36.15 7.98 20.55
N HIS A 73 -36.15 6.71 20.98
CA HIS A 73 -36.67 6.37 22.30
C HIS A 73 -35.70 6.82 23.40
N THR A 74 -36.17 7.67 24.30
CA THR A 74 -35.44 8.18 25.47
C THR A 74 -36.14 7.80 26.78
N TYR A 75 -35.39 7.78 27.88
CA TYR A 75 -35.87 7.29 29.17
C TYR A 75 -35.53 8.26 30.30
N CYS A 76 -36.44 8.38 31.28
CA CYS A 76 -36.28 9.23 32.47
C CYS A 76 -34.99 8.93 33.23
N ILE A 77 -34.15 9.95 33.43
CA ILE A 77 -32.98 9.90 34.32
C ILE A 77 -33.10 10.85 35.52
N THR A 78 -34.27 11.47 35.70
CA THR A 78 -34.59 12.29 36.87
C THR A 78 -35.92 11.80 37.46
N PRO A 79 -35.92 10.68 38.21
CA PRO A 79 -37.13 10.16 38.84
C PRO A 79 -37.81 11.24 39.72
N GLY A 80 -39.13 11.17 39.87
CA GLY A 80 -39.91 12.14 40.65
C GLY A 80 -40.25 13.46 39.92
N ALA A 81 -39.54 13.80 38.84
CA ALA A 81 -39.85 14.99 38.05
C ALA A 81 -41.04 14.78 37.08
N PRO A 82 -41.75 15.87 36.69
CA PRO A 82 -42.87 15.79 35.76
C PRO A 82 -42.50 15.19 34.40
N ALA A 83 -43.44 14.53 33.72
CA ALA A 83 -43.20 14.01 32.38
C ALA A 83 -42.82 15.15 31.40
N PRO A 84 -41.91 14.91 30.44
CA PRO A 84 -41.34 15.96 29.59
C PRO A 84 -42.26 16.28 28.41
N THR A 85 -43.53 16.66 28.65
CA THR A 85 -44.51 16.90 27.58
C THR A 85 -44.32 18.24 26.84
N GLY A 86 -43.27 18.99 27.17
CA GLY A 86 -42.95 20.29 26.60
C GLY A 86 -41.83 20.24 25.57
N GLN A 87 -41.41 21.41 25.12
CA GLN A 87 -40.29 21.57 24.19
C GLN A 87 -39.00 20.98 24.76
N THR A 88 -38.37 20.07 24.02
CA THR A 88 -37.23 19.29 24.48
C THR A 88 -35.99 19.65 23.67
N ALA A 89 -34.89 19.93 24.35
CA ALA A 89 -33.60 20.21 23.74
C ALA A 89 -32.70 18.96 23.81
N ASP A 90 -32.05 18.66 22.70
CA ASP A 90 -30.98 17.65 22.60
C ASP A 90 -29.61 18.32 22.84
N HIS A 91 -28.87 17.83 23.82
CA HIS A 91 -27.52 18.28 24.17
C HIS A 91 -26.42 17.38 23.60
N GLY A 92 -26.80 16.41 22.75
CA GLY A 92 -25.89 15.44 22.17
C GLY A 92 -25.39 14.43 23.21
N THR A 93 -24.22 13.85 22.95
CA THR A 93 -23.59 12.87 23.84
C THR A 93 -23.01 13.56 25.07
N SER A 94 -23.45 13.15 26.26
CA SER A 94 -23.01 13.70 27.53
C SER A 94 -22.49 12.62 28.47
N GLY A 95 -21.27 12.83 28.98
CA GLY A 95 -20.64 12.01 30.02
C GLY A 95 -20.97 12.45 31.46
N SER A 96 -21.92 13.38 31.63
CA SER A 96 -22.32 13.94 32.92
C SER A 96 -23.81 14.30 32.98
N ALA A 97 -24.64 13.66 32.14
CA ALA A 97 -26.08 13.91 32.09
C ALA A 97 -26.71 13.74 33.48
N ALA A 98 -27.54 14.69 33.90
CA ALA A 98 -28.17 14.75 35.22
C ALA A 98 -27.20 14.58 36.43
N GLY A 99 -25.91 14.85 36.27
CA GLY A 99 -24.90 14.65 37.32
C GLY A 99 -24.59 13.18 37.64
N LEU A 100 -24.98 12.25 36.76
CA LEU A 100 -24.78 10.82 36.95
C LEU A 100 -23.30 10.41 36.81
N SER A 101 -22.90 9.38 37.56
CA SER A 101 -21.55 8.83 37.49
C SER A 101 -21.31 8.07 36.16
N PRO A 102 -20.04 7.91 35.73
CA PRO A 102 -19.70 7.12 34.54
C PRO A 102 -20.29 5.71 34.55
N GLN A 103 -20.30 5.05 35.71
CA GLN A 103 -20.87 3.70 35.87
C GLN A 103 -22.39 3.69 35.63
N GLN A 104 -23.11 4.67 36.16
CA GLN A 104 -24.55 4.81 35.92
C GLN A 104 -24.85 5.09 34.46
N LEU A 105 -24.09 6.00 33.83
CA LEU A 105 -24.27 6.34 32.42
C LEU A 105 -23.97 5.16 31.50
N ALA A 106 -22.93 4.37 31.78
CA ALA A 106 -22.66 3.13 31.05
C ALA A 106 -23.82 2.13 31.19
N GLY A 107 -24.32 1.90 32.40
CA GLY A 107 -25.48 1.03 32.63
C GLY A 107 -26.74 1.51 31.89
N ILE A 108 -27.03 2.81 31.91
CA ILE A 108 -28.17 3.39 31.19
C ILE A 108 -27.96 3.25 29.67
N ASN A 109 -26.77 3.58 29.16
CA ASN A 109 -26.44 3.45 27.75
C ASN A 109 -26.60 2.00 27.26
N LEU A 110 -26.19 1.01 28.08
CA LEU A 110 -26.41 -0.41 27.79
C LEU A 110 -27.89 -0.68 27.55
N LEU A 111 -28.75 -0.31 28.51
CA LEU A 111 -30.17 -0.62 28.45
C LEU A 111 -30.87 0.11 27.33
N VAL A 112 -30.59 1.40 27.15
CA VAL A 112 -31.25 2.23 26.14
C VAL A 112 -30.84 1.81 24.73
N THR A 113 -29.58 1.42 24.53
CA THR A 113 -29.06 0.92 23.25
C THR A 113 -29.57 -0.48 22.94
N ARG A 114 -29.49 -1.41 23.91
CA ARG A 114 -29.77 -2.83 23.69
C ARG A 114 -31.26 -3.17 23.69
N TYR A 115 -32.01 -2.56 24.60
CA TYR A 115 -33.41 -2.90 24.85
C TYR A 115 -34.35 -1.70 24.68
N GLY A 116 -33.85 -0.47 24.69
CA GLY A 116 -34.66 0.74 24.79
C GLY A 116 -35.29 1.20 23.48
N GLN A 117 -34.74 0.85 22.32
CA GLN A 117 -35.31 1.25 21.02
C GLN A 117 -36.43 0.28 20.61
N THR A 118 -37.59 0.34 21.28
CA THR A 118 -38.64 -0.68 21.17
C THR A 118 -40.07 -0.15 21.14
N GLY A 119 -40.89 -0.80 20.31
CA GLY A 119 -42.35 -0.65 20.28
C GLY A 119 -43.10 -1.47 21.35
N ASP A 120 -42.45 -2.44 22.00
CA ASP A 120 -43.09 -3.29 23.02
C ASP A 120 -43.29 -2.50 24.32
N PRO A 121 -44.54 -2.24 24.76
CA PRO A 121 -44.82 -1.47 25.96
C PRO A 121 -44.30 -2.16 27.24
N VAL A 122 -44.24 -3.50 27.29
CA VAL A 122 -43.70 -4.24 28.46
C VAL A 122 -42.19 -4.04 28.54
N GLN A 123 -41.48 -4.19 27.43
CA GLN A 123 -40.04 -3.96 27.38
C GLN A 123 -39.68 -2.50 27.67
N ALA A 124 -40.38 -1.54 27.06
CA ALA A 124 -40.15 -0.12 27.30
C ALA A 124 -40.41 0.27 28.77
N ALA A 125 -41.48 -0.23 29.39
CA ALA A 125 -41.73 0.00 30.80
C ALA A 125 -40.64 -0.61 31.70
N ALA A 126 -40.16 -1.82 31.37
CA ALA A 126 -39.08 -2.46 32.12
C ALA A 126 -37.75 -1.68 32.02
N VAL A 127 -37.38 -1.20 30.82
CA VAL A 127 -36.23 -0.32 30.62
C VAL A 127 -36.40 0.97 31.41
N ALA A 128 -37.58 1.60 31.36
CA ALA A 128 -37.85 2.85 32.08
C ALA A 128 -37.66 2.69 33.60
N TRP A 129 -38.16 1.60 34.18
CA TRP A 129 -37.99 1.33 35.61
C TRP A 129 -36.53 1.06 35.99
N ALA A 130 -35.80 0.27 35.19
CA ALA A 130 -34.39 0.00 35.42
C ALA A 130 -33.53 1.27 35.29
N VAL A 131 -33.73 2.07 34.24
CA VAL A 131 -33.01 3.35 34.01
C VAL A 131 -33.25 4.33 35.17
N LYS A 132 -34.51 4.52 35.60
CA LYS A 132 -34.84 5.34 36.76
C LYS A 132 -34.11 4.85 38.01
N ALA A 133 -34.13 3.53 38.27
CA ALA A 133 -33.48 2.94 39.43
C ALA A 133 -31.95 3.07 39.41
N ILE A 134 -31.31 3.07 38.24
CA ILE A 134 -29.89 3.35 38.08
C ILE A 134 -29.59 4.81 38.37
N ALA A 135 -30.42 5.73 37.85
CA ALA A 135 -30.24 7.16 38.01
C ALA A 135 -30.41 7.60 39.47
N ASN A 136 -31.52 7.20 40.10
CA ASN A 136 -31.77 7.42 41.52
C ASN A 136 -32.70 6.32 42.06
N ARG A 137 -32.13 5.37 42.79
CA ARG A 137 -32.84 4.22 43.34
C ARG A 137 -33.92 4.63 44.34
N GLU A 138 -33.59 5.52 45.27
CA GLU A 138 -34.53 5.94 46.32
C GLU A 138 -35.77 6.59 45.70
N GLU A 139 -35.55 7.60 44.85
CA GLU A 139 -36.66 8.37 44.29
C GLU A 139 -37.52 7.50 43.37
N THR A 140 -36.90 6.55 42.65
CA THR A 140 -37.61 5.57 41.84
C THR A 140 -38.56 4.70 42.67
N LEU A 141 -38.15 4.28 43.86
CA LEU A 141 -38.98 3.44 44.73
C LEU A 141 -40.14 4.24 45.33
N HIS A 142 -39.92 5.51 45.68
CA HIS A 142 -40.82 6.22 46.59
C HIS A 142 -41.66 7.34 45.95
N ALA A 143 -41.37 7.76 44.71
CA ALA A 143 -42.07 8.86 44.02
C ALA A 143 -43.61 8.71 43.97
N PHE A 144 -44.14 7.48 44.04
CA PHE A 144 -45.59 7.20 44.01
C PHE A 144 -46.13 6.59 45.31
N GLY A 145 -45.43 6.82 46.43
CA GLY A 145 -45.91 6.49 47.77
C GLY A 145 -45.72 5.03 48.22
N TYR A 146 -45.01 4.21 47.45
CA TYR A 146 -44.61 2.87 47.89
C TYR A 146 -43.63 2.98 49.07
N ARG A 147 -43.85 2.19 50.12
CA ARG A 147 -43.09 2.27 51.39
C ARG A 147 -42.06 1.16 51.59
N GLY A 148 -41.98 0.18 50.68
CA GLY A 148 -40.99 -0.90 50.75
C GLY A 148 -39.69 -0.55 50.04
N ASP A 149 -38.77 -1.50 49.94
CA ASP A 149 -37.37 -1.29 49.49
C ASP A 149 -37.00 -2.04 48.20
N SER A 150 -37.87 -2.91 47.71
CA SER A 150 -37.61 -3.70 46.50
C SER A 150 -38.08 -3.01 45.22
N LEU A 151 -37.29 -3.15 44.13
CA LEU A 151 -37.67 -2.63 42.81
C LEU A 151 -38.95 -3.32 42.30
N ALA A 152 -39.02 -4.64 42.43
CA ALA A 152 -40.19 -5.41 42.05
C ALA A 152 -41.45 -4.96 42.82
N GLY A 153 -41.33 -4.66 44.11
CA GLY A 153 -42.46 -4.18 44.91
C GLY A 153 -42.92 -2.78 44.52
N ALA A 154 -42.00 -1.86 44.20
CA ALA A 154 -42.36 -0.53 43.68
C ALA A 154 -43.06 -0.63 42.31
N ILE A 155 -42.58 -1.52 41.45
CA ILE A 155 -43.21 -1.81 40.16
C ILE A 155 -44.60 -2.41 40.39
N HIS A 156 -44.73 -3.42 41.26
CA HIS A 156 -46.01 -4.05 41.60
C HIS A 156 -47.04 -3.01 42.07
N TRP A 157 -46.67 -2.19 43.05
CA TRP A 157 -47.51 -1.12 43.60
C TRP A 157 -48.12 -0.23 42.52
N THR A 158 -47.31 0.16 41.54
CA THR A 158 -47.72 1.05 40.46
C THR A 158 -48.45 0.29 39.34
N MET A 159 -47.92 -0.84 38.90
CA MET A 159 -48.41 -1.58 37.75
C MET A 159 -49.68 -2.39 38.06
N SER A 160 -49.92 -2.77 39.32
CA SER A 160 -51.21 -3.35 39.73
C SER A 160 -52.36 -2.36 39.58
N ALA A 161 -52.09 -1.05 39.54
CA ALA A 161 -53.08 -0.01 39.27
C ALA A 161 -53.17 0.32 37.78
N LEU A 162 -52.03 0.39 37.07
CA LEU A 162 -51.97 0.83 35.68
C LEU A 162 -52.26 -0.27 34.66
N SER A 163 -51.76 -1.49 34.89
CA SER A 163 -51.78 -2.58 33.92
C SER A 163 -51.53 -3.94 34.60
N PRO A 164 -52.52 -4.46 35.37
CA PRO A 164 -52.35 -5.66 36.19
C PRO A 164 -51.90 -6.90 35.39
N GLN A 165 -52.36 -7.02 34.15
CA GLN A 165 -52.03 -8.14 33.26
C GLN A 165 -50.56 -8.16 32.81
N HIS A 166 -49.85 -7.03 32.90
CA HIS A 166 -48.45 -6.91 32.48
C HIS A 166 -47.49 -6.70 33.65
N ASP A 167 -48.02 -6.50 34.85
CA ASP A 167 -47.27 -6.20 36.07
C ASP A 167 -46.08 -7.15 36.29
N ARG A 168 -46.35 -8.46 36.41
CA ARG A 168 -45.31 -9.47 36.64
C ARG A 168 -44.20 -9.46 35.58
N ALA A 169 -44.59 -9.32 34.31
CA ALA A 169 -43.63 -9.31 33.21
C ALA A 169 -42.72 -8.07 33.24
N VAL A 170 -43.25 -6.91 33.64
CA VAL A 170 -42.46 -5.69 33.82
C VAL A 170 -41.53 -5.83 35.02
N GLN A 171 -41.99 -6.38 36.14
CA GLN A 171 -41.16 -6.62 37.34
C GLN A 171 -39.94 -7.49 37.02
N GLU A 172 -40.19 -8.67 36.45
CA GLU A 172 -39.15 -9.67 36.17
C GLU A 172 -38.09 -9.10 35.20
N ARG A 173 -38.52 -8.43 34.13
CA ARG A 173 -37.60 -7.80 33.16
C ARG A 173 -36.84 -6.61 33.75
N ALA A 174 -37.50 -5.73 34.50
CA ALA A 174 -36.85 -4.53 35.04
C ALA A 174 -35.76 -4.89 36.06
N VAL A 175 -36.01 -5.87 36.92
CA VAL A 175 -34.99 -6.37 37.88
C VAL A 175 -33.82 -6.97 37.12
N ALA A 176 -34.08 -7.83 36.12
CA ALA A 176 -33.01 -8.40 35.30
C ALA A 176 -32.17 -7.35 34.57
N TYR A 177 -32.81 -6.34 33.98
CA TYR A 177 -32.12 -5.22 33.32
C TYR A 177 -31.32 -4.38 34.30
N TYR A 178 -31.85 -4.09 35.48
CA TYR A 178 -31.13 -3.37 36.53
C TYR A 178 -29.86 -4.15 36.93
N ASP A 179 -29.98 -5.44 37.22
CA ASP A 179 -28.87 -6.30 37.62
C ASP A 179 -27.81 -6.46 36.51
N GLU A 180 -28.21 -6.47 35.24
CA GLU A 180 -27.29 -6.43 34.09
C GLU A 180 -26.54 -5.09 34.04
N ALA A 181 -27.27 -3.99 34.10
CA ALA A 181 -26.73 -2.65 33.89
C ALA A 181 -25.75 -2.20 34.97
N ILE A 182 -25.99 -2.54 36.25
CA ILE A 182 -25.06 -2.17 37.33
C ILE A 182 -23.70 -2.88 37.22
N ARG A 183 -23.62 -3.98 36.45
CA ARG A 183 -22.38 -4.72 36.16
C ARG A 183 -21.69 -4.29 34.86
N ALA A 184 -22.29 -3.38 34.09
CA ALA A 184 -21.71 -2.92 32.84
C ALA A 184 -20.37 -2.20 33.10
N ALA A 185 -19.33 -2.51 32.33
CA ALA A 185 -18.06 -1.79 32.46
C ALA A 185 -18.17 -0.41 31.79
N ALA A 186 -17.80 0.64 32.53
CA ALA A 186 -17.71 1.99 31.98
C ALA A 186 -16.49 2.14 31.06
N GLY A 187 -16.73 2.24 29.76
CA GLY A 187 -15.72 2.60 28.77
C GLY A 187 -15.50 4.11 28.67
N PRO A 188 -14.54 4.56 27.84
CA PRO A 188 -14.30 5.98 27.62
C PRO A 188 -15.50 6.63 26.90
N SER A 189 -15.57 7.96 26.92
CA SER A 189 -16.55 8.72 26.12
C SER A 189 -16.07 8.94 24.68
N THR A 190 -14.76 8.98 24.46
CA THR A 190 -14.10 9.10 23.15
C THR A 190 -12.80 8.30 23.12
N ALA A 191 -12.40 7.83 21.95
CA ALA A 191 -11.13 7.15 21.75
C ALA A 191 -10.61 7.39 20.32
N SER A 192 -9.29 7.35 20.16
CA SER A 192 -8.61 7.38 18.86
C SER A 192 -7.33 6.56 18.91
N GLY A 193 -6.70 6.35 17.76
CA GLY A 193 -5.42 5.67 17.69
C GLY A 193 -4.79 5.68 16.31
N SER A 194 -3.63 5.03 16.22
CA SER A 194 -2.82 4.87 15.02
C SER A 194 -2.03 3.57 15.06
N LEU A 195 -1.52 3.17 13.90
CA LEU A 195 -0.60 2.05 13.77
C LEU A 195 0.82 2.58 13.52
N VAL A 196 1.78 2.14 14.32
CA VAL A 196 3.18 2.58 14.21
C VAL A 196 4.01 1.44 13.66
N PHE A 197 4.67 1.67 12.53
CA PHE A 197 5.48 0.67 11.84
C PHE A 197 6.97 0.93 12.05
N THR A 198 7.74 -0.15 12.17
CA THR A 198 9.20 -0.11 12.11
C THR A 198 9.72 -1.05 11.03
N THR A 199 10.91 -0.72 10.52
CA THR A 199 11.69 -1.59 9.63
C THR A 199 12.98 -1.96 10.36
N ASP A 200 13.37 -3.23 10.27
CA ASP A 200 14.65 -3.68 10.79
C ASP A 200 15.79 -3.08 9.93
N ALA A 201 16.81 -2.51 10.58
CA ALA A 201 17.94 -1.90 9.90
C ALA A 201 18.82 -2.93 9.16
N ALA A 202 18.82 -4.19 9.61
CA ALA A 202 19.59 -5.27 8.99
C ALA A 202 18.79 -6.05 7.93
N ASP A 203 17.46 -5.97 7.95
CA ASP A 203 16.60 -6.72 7.03
C ASP A 203 15.33 -5.93 6.65
N HIS A 204 15.30 -5.42 5.43
CA HIS A 204 14.16 -4.69 4.89
C HIS A 204 12.86 -5.53 4.80
N ARG A 205 12.95 -6.86 4.87
CA ARG A 205 11.80 -7.79 4.90
C ARG A 205 11.21 -7.96 6.30
N SER A 206 11.82 -7.36 7.31
CA SER A 206 11.45 -7.53 8.71
C SER A 206 11.08 -6.20 9.36
N GLY A 207 10.25 -6.26 10.40
CA GLY A 207 9.80 -5.08 11.11
C GLY A 207 8.79 -5.40 12.20
N THR A 208 8.22 -4.35 12.80
CA THR A 208 7.12 -4.48 13.77
C THR A 208 5.98 -3.53 13.46
N LEU A 209 4.79 -3.91 13.89
CA LEU A 209 3.63 -3.03 14.03
C LEU A 209 3.31 -2.89 15.51
N ARG A 210 3.11 -1.67 15.98
CA ARG A 210 2.57 -1.36 17.31
C ARG A 210 1.22 -0.67 17.19
N VAL A 211 0.29 -1.09 18.04
CA VAL A 211 -1.02 -0.46 18.21
C VAL A 211 -0.91 0.65 19.25
N ASP A 212 -1.15 1.90 18.84
CA ASP A 212 -1.11 3.05 19.74
C ASP A 212 -2.48 3.72 19.80
N THR A 213 -3.14 3.64 20.96
CA THR A 213 -4.51 4.14 21.16
C THR A 213 -4.62 4.93 22.44
N THR A 214 -5.54 5.90 22.50
CA THR A 214 -5.74 6.78 23.66
C THR A 214 -6.48 6.10 24.82
N ALA A 215 -7.12 4.96 24.56
CA ALA A 215 -7.84 4.15 25.54
C ALA A 215 -7.62 2.65 25.25
N ALA A 216 -7.87 1.81 26.25
CA ALA A 216 -7.87 0.36 26.08
C ALA A 216 -8.96 -0.04 25.09
N ALA A 217 -8.57 -0.75 24.03
CA ALA A 217 -9.44 -1.17 22.95
C ALA A 217 -8.92 -2.46 22.33
N THR A 218 -9.83 -3.19 21.70
CA THR A 218 -9.52 -4.38 20.91
C THR A 218 -10.09 -4.26 19.52
N GLY A 219 -9.39 -4.79 18.52
CA GLY A 219 -9.83 -4.66 17.14
C GLY A 219 -9.20 -5.66 16.19
N THR A 220 -9.52 -5.46 14.92
CA THR A 220 -8.95 -6.25 13.82
C THR A 220 -8.09 -5.33 12.96
N ILE A 221 -6.89 -5.79 12.60
CA ILE A 221 -5.95 -5.09 11.72
C ILE A 221 -5.75 -5.91 10.45
N THR A 222 -5.73 -5.24 9.30
CA THR A 222 -5.32 -5.83 8.02
C THR A 222 -4.11 -5.07 7.48
N LEU A 223 -3.08 -5.82 7.09
CA LEU A 223 -1.84 -5.34 6.51
C LEU A 223 -1.90 -5.34 4.97
N THR A 224 -1.18 -4.42 4.37
CA THR A 224 -0.87 -4.37 2.93
C THR A 224 0.64 -4.52 2.76
N ASN A 225 1.06 -5.35 1.78
CA ASN A 225 2.47 -5.68 1.51
C ASN A 225 3.21 -6.34 2.69
N ALA A 226 2.49 -6.89 3.67
CA ALA A 226 3.05 -7.62 4.80
C ALA A 226 2.06 -8.63 5.38
N VAL A 227 2.60 -9.53 6.18
CA VAL A 227 1.87 -10.50 6.99
C VAL A 227 2.41 -10.47 8.42
N PHE A 228 1.59 -10.86 9.38
CA PHE A 228 2.03 -11.07 10.77
C PHE A 228 2.94 -12.29 10.82
N ALA A 229 4.13 -12.16 11.42
CA ALA A 229 5.17 -13.17 11.36
C ALA A 229 4.76 -14.50 12.05
N GLU A 230 3.91 -14.42 13.07
CA GLU A 230 3.45 -15.58 13.83
C GLU A 230 2.42 -16.42 13.06
N SER A 231 1.48 -15.75 12.38
CA SER A 231 0.37 -16.44 11.70
C SER A 231 0.57 -16.62 10.20
N GLY A 232 1.47 -15.83 9.58
CA GLY A 232 1.60 -15.73 8.13
C GLY A 232 0.39 -15.08 7.43
N SER A 233 -0.57 -14.55 8.20
CA SER A 233 -1.78 -13.91 7.69
C SER A 233 -1.58 -12.39 7.56
N PRO A 234 -2.20 -11.71 6.58
CA PRO A 234 -2.26 -10.25 6.54
C PRO A 234 -3.22 -9.68 7.59
N THR A 235 -4.08 -10.51 8.20
CA THR A 235 -5.09 -10.07 9.18
C THR A 235 -4.77 -10.60 10.57
N LEU A 236 -4.90 -9.73 11.57
CA LEU A 236 -4.82 -10.05 12.99
C LEU A 236 -6.12 -9.64 13.68
N GLU A 237 -6.79 -10.61 14.28
CA GLU A 237 -7.96 -10.38 15.14
C GLU A 237 -7.53 -10.16 16.59
N ASN A 238 -8.38 -9.50 17.36
CA ASN A 238 -8.18 -9.26 18.80
C ASN A 238 -6.85 -8.55 19.11
N ALA A 239 -6.37 -7.70 18.19
CA ALA A 239 -5.24 -6.83 18.45
C ALA A 239 -5.61 -5.87 19.59
N ALA A 240 -4.71 -5.70 20.56
CA ALA A 240 -4.98 -4.94 21.77
C ALA A 240 -4.15 -3.66 21.83
N SER A 241 -4.66 -2.63 22.50
CA SER A 241 -3.90 -1.41 22.77
C SER A 241 -2.51 -1.69 23.35
N GLY A 242 -1.49 -1.04 22.78
CA GLY A 242 -0.11 -1.18 23.22
C GLY A 242 0.59 -2.47 22.78
N SER A 243 -0.10 -3.41 22.13
CA SER A 243 0.53 -4.62 21.61
C SER A 243 1.51 -4.30 20.48
N THR A 244 2.57 -5.09 20.39
CA THR A 244 3.57 -5.03 19.32
C THR A 244 3.66 -6.39 18.66
N HIS A 245 3.62 -6.43 17.34
CA HIS A 245 3.62 -7.65 16.54
C HIS A 245 4.73 -7.60 15.51
N ALA A 246 5.50 -8.69 15.40
CA ALA A 246 6.46 -8.85 14.33
C ALA A 246 5.73 -9.03 12.98
N ILE A 247 6.25 -8.39 11.95
CA ILE A 247 5.73 -8.49 10.59
C ILE A 247 6.83 -8.94 9.62
N ARG A 248 6.41 -9.63 8.57
CA ARG A 248 7.25 -10.01 7.42
C ARG A 248 6.64 -9.42 6.16
N THR A 249 7.47 -8.85 5.31
CA THR A 249 6.97 -8.21 4.09
C THR A 249 6.58 -9.25 3.05
N SER A 250 5.58 -8.89 2.25
CA SER A 250 5.18 -9.57 1.03
C SER A 250 5.20 -8.53 -0.09
N PRO A 251 6.38 -8.23 -0.66
CA PRO A 251 6.52 -7.17 -1.66
C PRO A 251 5.59 -7.42 -2.86
N PRO A 252 4.95 -6.37 -3.40
CA PRO A 252 4.03 -6.53 -4.53
C PRO A 252 4.76 -6.88 -5.84
N ALA A 253 6.05 -6.52 -5.93
CA ALA A 253 6.93 -6.83 -7.05
C ALA A 253 8.38 -6.87 -6.57
N GLU A 254 9.18 -7.76 -7.13
CA GLU A 254 10.62 -7.85 -6.81
C GLU A 254 11.40 -6.63 -7.31
N GLY A 255 12.44 -6.25 -6.57
CA GLY A 255 13.35 -5.16 -6.92
C GLY A 255 12.76 -3.75 -6.84
N ARG A 256 11.46 -3.59 -6.59
CA ARG A 256 10.81 -2.29 -6.42
C ARG A 256 10.82 -1.86 -4.95
N PRO A 257 11.11 -0.58 -4.65
CA PRO A 257 10.78 -0.02 -3.34
C PRO A 257 9.29 -0.17 -3.03
N TYR A 258 8.95 -0.45 -1.78
CA TYR A 258 7.55 -0.63 -1.37
C TYR A 258 7.33 -0.13 0.06
N THR A 259 6.08 0.20 0.36
CA THR A 259 5.65 0.62 1.70
C THR A 259 4.74 -0.45 2.28
N VAL A 260 4.98 -0.82 3.54
CA VAL A 260 4.02 -1.56 4.34
C VAL A 260 3.05 -0.59 4.98
N SER A 261 1.77 -0.94 4.97
CA SER A 261 0.73 -0.17 5.65
C SER A 261 -0.30 -1.10 6.28
N GLY A 262 -1.12 -0.53 7.15
CA GLY A 262 -2.24 -1.25 7.75
C GLY A 262 -3.38 -0.33 8.11
N ALA A 263 -4.56 -0.92 8.23
CA ALA A 263 -5.75 -0.27 8.73
C ALA A 263 -6.54 -1.26 9.59
N GLY A 264 -7.34 -0.74 10.51
CA GLY A 264 -8.16 -1.56 11.40
C GLY A 264 -9.28 -0.78 12.05
N ARG A 265 -10.21 -1.51 12.65
CA ARG A 265 -11.31 -0.96 13.44
C ARG A 265 -11.26 -1.53 14.85
N PHE A 266 -11.36 -0.64 15.83
CA PHE A 266 -11.21 -0.95 17.25
C PHE A 266 -12.47 -0.56 18.03
N ASP A 267 -12.74 -1.33 19.08
CA ASP A 267 -13.82 -1.12 20.04
C ASP A 267 -13.20 -0.86 21.43
N ALA A 268 -13.47 0.31 22.00
CA ALA A 268 -13.04 0.69 23.34
C ALA A 268 -14.08 0.36 24.42
N GLY A 269 -15.13 -0.39 24.07
CA GLY A 269 -16.22 -0.76 24.95
C GLY A 269 -17.38 0.22 24.93
N LEU A 270 -18.31 -0.02 25.85
CA LEU A 270 -19.54 0.74 25.98
C LEU A 270 -19.24 2.16 26.49
N ALA A 271 -19.75 3.19 25.80
CA ALA A 271 -19.52 4.56 26.23
C ALA A 271 -20.14 4.83 27.61
N ALA A 272 -19.37 5.43 28.51
CA ALA A 272 -19.89 5.99 29.76
C ALA A 272 -20.58 7.34 29.54
N ALA A 273 -21.51 7.37 28.59
CA ALA A 273 -22.23 8.55 28.14
C ALA A 273 -23.59 8.15 27.57
N VAL A 274 -24.53 9.09 27.57
CA VAL A 274 -25.86 8.95 26.96
C VAL A 274 -26.14 10.14 26.06
N ARG A 275 -27.08 10.02 25.12
CA ARG A 275 -27.61 11.18 24.42
C ARG A 275 -28.55 11.89 25.37
N HIS A 276 -28.27 13.14 25.71
CA HIS A 276 -28.91 13.84 26.83
C HIS A 276 -29.95 14.84 26.34
N PHE A 277 -31.14 14.76 26.92
CA PHE A 277 -32.25 15.64 26.59
C PHE A 277 -32.84 16.31 27.83
N THR A 278 -33.21 17.58 27.70
CA THR A 278 -33.86 18.34 28.77
C THR A 278 -35.14 19.00 28.29
N THR A 279 -36.15 19.02 29.15
CA THR A 279 -37.43 19.70 28.90
C THR A 279 -37.68 20.65 30.06
N PRO A 280 -37.88 21.97 29.84
CA PRO A 280 -38.14 22.90 30.93
C PRO A 280 -39.33 22.46 31.80
N GLY A 281 -39.10 22.33 33.11
CA GLY A 281 -40.10 21.87 34.08
C GLY A 281 -40.44 20.37 34.02
N GLY A 282 -39.77 19.60 33.17
CA GLY A 282 -39.89 18.15 33.07
C GLY A 282 -38.61 17.43 33.49
N GLN A 283 -38.70 16.11 33.58
CA GLN A 283 -37.56 15.21 33.77
C GLN A 283 -36.54 15.31 32.63
N GLU A 284 -35.27 15.07 32.94
CA GLU A 284 -34.25 14.84 31.92
C GLU A 284 -34.38 13.41 31.39
N THR A 285 -33.99 13.20 30.12
CA THR A 285 -34.04 11.87 29.51
C THR A 285 -32.73 11.48 28.80
N ALA A 286 -32.49 10.18 28.73
CA ALA A 286 -31.32 9.57 28.10
C ALA A 286 -31.73 8.74 26.88
N GLY A 287 -31.08 9.01 25.75
CA GLY A 287 -31.09 8.20 24.53
C GLY A 287 -29.80 7.38 24.35
N PRO A 288 -29.73 6.53 23.31
CA PRO A 288 -28.63 5.61 23.10
C PRO A 288 -27.37 6.32 22.57
N VAL A 289 -26.19 5.80 22.96
CA VAL A 289 -24.88 6.16 22.39
C VAL A 289 -24.16 4.92 21.85
N GLY A 290 -24.29 3.78 22.53
CA GLY A 290 -23.65 2.52 22.17
C GLY A 290 -22.16 2.48 22.52
N HIS A 291 -21.41 1.74 21.72
CA HIS A 291 -19.97 1.51 21.91
C HIS A 291 -19.12 2.64 21.29
N VAL A 292 -17.96 2.90 21.89
CA VAL A 292 -16.94 3.77 21.30
C VAL A 292 -16.11 2.95 20.33
N GLN A 293 -16.31 3.19 19.04
CA GLN A 293 -15.57 2.56 17.97
C GLN A 293 -14.80 3.60 17.16
N PHE A 294 -13.60 3.23 16.71
CA PHE A 294 -12.75 4.11 15.93
C PHE A 294 -11.87 3.32 14.96
N ASP A 295 -11.51 3.97 13.86
CA ASP A 295 -10.58 3.41 12.89
C ASP A 295 -9.15 3.81 13.24
N VAL A 296 -8.20 2.92 12.94
CA VAL A 296 -6.76 3.17 13.05
C VAL A 296 -6.11 2.90 11.70
N SER A 297 -5.05 3.63 11.40
CA SER A 297 -4.23 3.39 10.22
C SER A 297 -2.78 3.82 10.45
N GLY A 298 -1.89 3.35 9.58
CA GLY A 298 -0.48 3.71 9.59
C GLY A 298 0.28 3.07 8.44
N ALA A 299 1.51 3.54 8.22
CA ALA A 299 2.43 3.01 7.22
C ALA A 299 3.88 3.20 7.66
N ASP A 300 4.82 2.56 6.97
CA ASP A 300 6.24 2.86 7.12
C ASP A 300 6.50 4.36 6.89
N ALA A 301 7.40 4.94 7.68
CA ALA A 301 7.77 6.36 7.54
C ALA A 301 8.49 6.67 6.22
N ALA A 302 9.14 5.66 5.62
CA ALA A 302 9.77 5.73 4.31
C ALA A 302 9.62 4.39 3.59
N PRO A 303 9.64 4.35 2.25
CA PRO A 303 9.64 3.10 1.50
C PRO A 303 10.83 2.21 1.89
N ARG A 304 10.58 0.91 1.97
CA ARG A 304 11.62 -0.09 2.14
C ARG A 304 12.29 -0.32 0.79
N ILE A 305 13.62 -0.26 0.77
CA ILE A 305 14.43 -0.39 -0.44
C ILE A 305 15.11 -1.76 -0.40
N PRO A 306 14.76 -2.70 -1.31
CA PRO A 306 15.46 -3.97 -1.40
C PRO A 306 16.95 -3.78 -1.70
N PRO A 307 17.88 -4.49 -1.04
CA PRO A 307 19.30 -4.41 -1.36
C PRO A 307 19.56 -4.96 -2.76
N PHE A 308 20.65 -4.52 -3.37
CA PHE A 308 21.10 -4.96 -4.68
C PHE A 308 22.63 -4.91 -4.76
N ALA A 309 23.27 -6.02 -5.15
CA ALA A 309 24.70 -6.04 -5.46
C ALA A 309 24.91 -6.63 -6.87
N PRO A 310 25.19 -5.79 -7.89
CA PRO A 310 25.50 -6.29 -9.23
C PRO A 310 26.92 -6.84 -9.35
N ALA A 311 27.11 -7.81 -10.24
CA ALA A 311 28.42 -8.29 -10.68
C ALA A 311 28.41 -8.55 -12.19
N ILE A 312 29.59 -8.61 -12.78
CA ILE A 312 29.78 -8.87 -14.22
C ILE A 312 30.62 -10.14 -14.41
N SER A 313 30.32 -10.87 -15.48
CA SER A 313 31.20 -11.85 -16.11
C SER A 313 31.36 -11.52 -17.59
N THR A 314 32.54 -11.78 -18.14
CA THR A 314 32.90 -11.38 -19.51
C THR A 314 33.40 -12.53 -20.37
N GLN A 315 33.26 -12.36 -21.69
CA GLN A 315 33.74 -13.26 -22.72
C GLN A 315 34.15 -12.45 -23.95
N VAL A 316 35.43 -12.43 -24.30
CA VAL A 316 35.89 -11.84 -25.56
C VAL A 316 35.27 -12.57 -26.75
N THR A 317 34.76 -11.81 -27.73
CA THR A 317 34.09 -12.42 -28.89
C THR A 317 35.08 -13.15 -29.80
N THR A 318 36.34 -12.70 -29.83
CA THR A 318 37.41 -13.34 -30.59
C THR A 318 38.69 -13.33 -29.78
N ARG A 319 39.11 -14.53 -29.35
CA ARG A 319 40.35 -14.69 -28.58
C ARG A 319 41.58 -14.43 -29.45
N ASP A 320 41.69 -15.03 -30.63
CA ASP A 320 42.82 -14.78 -31.54
C ASP A 320 42.42 -13.76 -32.62
N ALA A 321 42.77 -12.49 -32.40
CA ALA A 321 42.40 -11.38 -33.27
C ALA A 321 43.57 -10.98 -34.20
N ALA A 322 43.23 -10.56 -35.42
CA ALA A 322 44.20 -10.00 -36.37
C ALA A 322 44.55 -8.52 -36.10
N GLY A 323 43.99 -7.93 -35.04
CA GLY A 323 43.92 -6.48 -34.81
C GLY A 323 42.49 -5.96 -34.85
N GLY A 324 42.34 -4.63 -34.81
CA GLY A 324 41.03 -3.97 -34.87
C GLY A 324 40.43 -3.70 -33.49
N PRO A 325 39.13 -3.40 -33.38
CA PRO A 325 38.52 -3.05 -32.10
C PRO A 325 38.53 -4.24 -31.14
N TYR A 326 38.73 -3.95 -29.86
CA TYR A 326 38.49 -4.90 -28.78
C TYR A 326 36.98 -5.08 -28.64
N VAL A 327 36.52 -6.33 -28.69
CA VAL A 327 35.09 -6.67 -28.59
C VAL A 327 34.88 -7.64 -27.43
N ASP A 328 34.01 -7.25 -26.51
CA ASP A 328 33.70 -7.99 -25.29
C ASP A 328 32.20 -8.28 -25.21
N GLU A 329 31.85 -9.44 -24.66
CA GLU A 329 30.50 -9.82 -24.31
C GLU A 329 30.34 -9.79 -22.80
N VAL A 330 29.53 -8.86 -22.30
CA VAL A 330 29.38 -8.54 -20.88
C VAL A 330 28.04 -9.04 -20.36
N THR A 331 28.06 -9.94 -19.40
CA THR A 331 26.85 -10.45 -18.73
C THR A 331 26.76 -9.92 -17.30
N PHE A 332 25.60 -9.37 -16.95
CA PHE A 332 25.34 -8.87 -15.59
C PHE A 332 24.56 -9.89 -14.76
N THR A 333 24.84 -9.92 -13.47
CA THR A 333 24.12 -10.73 -12.48
C THR A 333 23.87 -9.93 -11.20
N ALA A 334 22.90 -10.35 -10.39
CA ALA A 334 22.73 -9.85 -9.03
C ALA A 334 23.26 -10.92 -8.06
N THR A 335 24.36 -10.61 -7.36
CA THR A 335 24.93 -11.52 -6.35
C THR A 335 24.21 -11.42 -5.01
N GLU A 336 23.56 -10.29 -4.76
CA GLU A 336 22.68 -10.07 -3.62
C GLU A 336 21.40 -9.34 -4.06
N GLY A 337 20.27 -9.78 -3.51
CA GLY A 337 18.96 -9.18 -3.77
C GLY A 337 18.44 -9.44 -5.18
N SER A 338 17.59 -8.54 -5.65
CA SER A 338 16.98 -8.60 -6.99
C SER A 338 17.41 -7.37 -7.78
N TRP A 339 17.45 -7.50 -9.11
CA TRP A 339 17.69 -6.34 -9.96
C TRP A 339 16.63 -5.26 -9.73
N PRO A 340 17.03 -4.00 -9.46
CA PRO A 340 16.09 -2.97 -9.08
C PRO A 340 15.22 -2.55 -10.27
N ARG A 341 13.97 -2.19 -9.97
CA ARG A 341 12.97 -1.86 -11.00
C ARG A 341 12.33 -0.50 -10.77
N ALA A 342 12.00 0.17 -11.86
CA ALA A 342 11.17 1.36 -11.88
C ALA A 342 9.69 1.02 -11.63
N ASP A 343 8.86 2.07 -11.53
CA ASP A 343 7.43 1.92 -11.24
C ASP A 343 6.63 1.25 -12.36
N ASP A 344 7.06 1.44 -13.61
CA ASP A 344 6.51 0.78 -14.80
C ASP A 344 6.99 -0.68 -14.96
N GLY A 345 7.85 -1.14 -14.05
CA GLY A 345 8.42 -2.48 -14.05
C GLY A 345 9.69 -2.65 -14.89
N SER A 346 10.17 -1.60 -15.59
CA SER A 346 11.45 -1.67 -16.29
C SER A 346 12.60 -1.90 -15.31
N TYR A 347 13.68 -2.51 -15.78
CA TYR A 347 14.91 -2.58 -15.00
C TYR A 347 15.50 -1.17 -14.86
N LEU A 348 16.09 -0.86 -13.71
CA LEU A 348 16.93 0.33 -13.60
C LEU A 348 18.26 0.07 -14.32
N PRO A 349 18.76 1.06 -15.09
CA PRO A 349 20.00 0.93 -15.83
C PRO A 349 21.20 0.96 -14.90
N VAL A 350 22.09 -0.04 -15.03
CA VAL A 350 23.37 -0.11 -14.33
C VAL A 350 24.49 0.23 -15.31
N THR A 351 25.38 1.12 -14.88
CA THR A 351 26.55 1.54 -15.67
C THR A 351 27.80 0.83 -15.17
N ALA A 352 28.58 0.30 -16.10
CA ALA A 352 29.87 -0.32 -15.85
C ALA A 352 30.94 0.35 -16.71
N SER A 353 32.16 0.36 -16.20
CA SER A 353 33.33 0.87 -16.92
C SER A 353 34.46 -0.15 -16.85
N ALA A 354 35.20 -0.31 -17.94
CA ALA A 354 36.40 -1.16 -17.97
C ALA A 354 37.65 -0.37 -18.33
N ILE A 355 38.78 -0.84 -17.81
CA ILE A 355 40.11 -0.48 -18.29
C ILE A 355 40.65 -1.68 -19.06
N VAL A 356 41.14 -1.46 -20.28
CA VAL A 356 41.77 -2.51 -21.09
C VAL A 356 43.28 -2.35 -21.06
N TYR A 357 43.96 -3.39 -20.61
CA TYR A 357 45.41 -3.45 -20.50
C TYR A 357 46.01 -4.28 -21.63
N ARG A 358 47.22 -3.93 -22.10
CA ARG A 358 48.05 -4.77 -22.95
C ARG A 358 49.26 -5.29 -22.17
N THR A 359 49.49 -6.58 -22.24
CA THR A 359 50.70 -7.25 -21.71
C THR A 359 51.44 -8.04 -22.80
N ASP A 360 52.74 -8.25 -22.62
CA ASP A 360 53.56 -9.03 -23.58
C ASP A 360 53.45 -10.55 -23.35
N THR A 361 53.13 -10.96 -22.12
CA THR A 361 52.91 -12.36 -21.72
C THR A 361 51.47 -12.56 -21.31
N GLU A 362 50.94 -13.76 -21.51
CA GLU A 362 49.58 -14.07 -21.10
C GLU A 362 49.41 -13.83 -19.59
N PRO A 363 48.40 -13.05 -19.16
CA PRO A 363 48.18 -12.79 -17.74
C PRO A 363 47.73 -14.07 -17.03
N VAL A 364 48.12 -14.19 -15.76
CA VAL A 364 47.66 -15.28 -14.89
C VAL A 364 46.37 -14.83 -14.21
N ALA A 365 45.34 -15.68 -14.24
CA ALA A 365 44.06 -15.39 -13.61
C ALA A 365 44.21 -14.99 -12.13
N GLY A 366 43.65 -13.83 -11.78
CA GLY A 366 43.69 -13.26 -10.45
C GLY A 366 45.00 -12.54 -10.08
N SER A 367 45.95 -12.38 -11.01
CA SER A 367 47.13 -11.55 -10.77
C SER A 367 46.75 -10.07 -10.65
N THR A 368 47.62 -9.26 -10.05
CA THR A 368 47.41 -7.80 -9.99
C THR A 368 47.38 -7.21 -11.40
N ALA A 369 46.46 -6.26 -11.63
CA ALA A 369 46.41 -5.52 -12.88
C ALA A 369 47.72 -4.73 -13.10
N PRO A 370 48.20 -4.60 -14.35
CA PRO A 370 49.35 -3.77 -14.69
C PRO A 370 49.17 -2.28 -14.34
N GLY A 371 50.28 -1.52 -14.37
CA GLY A 371 50.24 -0.07 -14.15
C GLY A 371 49.65 0.70 -15.34
N ASP A 372 49.53 2.02 -15.18
CA ASP A 372 48.92 2.92 -16.16
C ASP A 372 49.61 2.88 -17.54
N GLU A 373 50.90 2.52 -17.58
CA GLU A 373 51.68 2.37 -18.82
C GLU A 373 51.15 1.28 -19.76
N ALA A 374 50.42 0.31 -19.22
CA ALA A 374 49.84 -0.80 -19.97
C ALA A 374 48.41 -0.51 -20.45
N ILE A 375 47.80 0.62 -20.03
CA ILE A 375 46.43 0.97 -20.42
C ILE A 375 46.40 1.32 -21.91
N VAL A 376 45.50 0.64 -22.63
CA VAL A 376 45.25 0.86 -24.06
C VAL A 376 44.06 1.78 -24.25
N GLY A 377 43.05 1.64 -23.40
CA GLY A 377 41.86 2.47 -23.42
C GLY A 377 40.82 2.00 -22.42
N THR A 378 39.65 2.64 -22.47
CA THR A 378 38.53 2.33 -21.60
C THR A 378 37.31 1.89 -22.41
N LEU A 379 36.42 1.17 -21.75
CA LEU A 379 35.09 0.80 -22.25
C LEU A 379 34.05 1.30 -21.25
N GLN A 380 32.85 1.56 -21.74
CA GLN A 380 31.70 1.91 -20.90
C GLN A 380 30.45 1.22 -21.45
N LEU A 381 29.60 0.75 -20.54
CA LEU A 381 28.35 0.08 -20.86
C LEU A 381 27.28 0.49 -19.86
N THR A 382 26.08 0.76 -20.34
CA THR A 382 24.89 0.93 -19.50
C THR A 382 23.84 -0.07 -19.96
N THR A 383 23.30 -0.86 -19.03
CA THR A 383 22.27 -1.85 -19.35
C THR A 383 20.98 -1.17 -19.84
N ASP A 384 20.35 -1.75 -20.86
CA ASP A 384 19.04 -1.31 -21.36
C ASP A 384 17.90 -1.62 -20.35
N PRO A 385 16.97 -0.68 -20.08
CA PRO A 385 15.87 -0.90 -19.13
C PRO A 385 14.89 -2.03 -19.47
N ALA A 386 14.75 -2.44 -20.73
CA ALA A 386 13.88 -3.55 -21.11
C ALA A 386 14.58 -4.90 -20.91
N THR A 387 15.89 -4.94 -21.16
CA THR A 387 16.70 -6.18 -21.12
C THR A 387 17.29 -6.44 -19.73
N GLY A 388 17.82 -5.42 -19.06
CA GLY A 388 18.48 -5.54 -17.76
C GLY A 388 19.52 -6.67 -17.73
N PRO A 389 19.49 -7.58 -16.73
CA PRO A 389 20.44 -8.69 -16.64
C PRO A 389 20.06 -9.91 -17.50
N ALA A 390 19.01 -9.83 -18.32
CA ALA A 390 18.43 -11.02 -18.97
C ALA A 390 19.21 -11.51 -20.21
N ALA A 391 20.12 -10.69 -20.75
CA ALA A 391 20.94 -11.04 -21.91
C ALA A 391 22.33 -10.40 -21.81
N PRO A 392 23.35 -10.99 -22.47
CA PRO A 392 24.65 -10.35 -22.59
C PRO A 392 24.61 -9.08 -23.46
N TYR A 393 25.58 -8.21 -23.25
CA TYR A 393 25.79 -6.98 -24.00
C TYR A 393 27.13 -7.02 -24.74
N THR A 394 27.11 -6.82 -26.05
CA THR A 394 28.35 -6.69 -26.83
C THR A 394 28.85 -5.25 -26.79
N VAL A 395 30.10 -5.06 -26.38
CA VAL A 395 30.78 -3.76 -26.33
C VAL A 395 31.98 -3.81 -27.27
N SER A 396 32.07 -2.81 -28.16
CA SER A 396 33.21 -2.63 -29.06
C SER A 396 33.95 -1.35 -28.68
N SER A 397 35.27 -1.41 -28.59
CA SER A 397 36.09 -0.22 -28.40
C SER A 397 35.99 0.72 -29.60
N SER A 398 36.15 2.03 -29.36
CA SER A 398 36.33 3.05 -30.41
C SER A 398 37.77 3.16 -30.90
N TRP A 399 38.70 2.49 -30.23
CA TRP A 399 40.13 2.42 -30.52
C TRP A 399 40.49 1.01 -31.01
N GLU A 400 41.63 0.87 -31.67
CA GLU A 400 42.08 -0.40 -32.24
C GLU A 400 43.27 -1.00 -31.48
N MET A 401 43.24 -2.33 -31.35
CA MET A 401 44.37 -3.14 -30.92
C MET A 401 45.37 -3.24 -32.10
N THR A 402 46.45 -2.47 -32.01
CA THR A 402 47.42 -2.31 -33.12
C THR A 402 48.76 -3.02 -32.88
N LYS A 403 49.02 -3.50 -31.66
CA LYS A 403 50.28 -4.14 -31.29
C LYS A 403 50.02 -5.60 -30.97
N SER A 404 50.99 -6.47 -31.23
CA SER A 404 50.94 -7.86 -30.75
C SER A 404 50.91 -7.88 -29.22
N GLY A 405 50.31 -8.90 -28.61
CA GLY A 405 50.22 -9.04 -27.15
C GLY A 405 48.84 -9.50 -26.68
N TYR A 406 48.65 -9.49 -25.37
CA TYR A 406 47.45 -9.93 -24.68
C TYR A 406 46.69 -8.72 -24.14
N TYR A 407 45.45 -8.57 -24.60
CA TYR A 407 44.54 -7.49 -24.23
C TYR A 407 43.50 -8.03 -23.25
N THR A 408 43.34 -7.36 -22.11
CA THR A 408 42.46 -7.82 -21.03
C THR A 408 41.64 -6.65 -20.50
N ALA A 409 40.31 -6.74 -20.62
CA ALA A 409 39.40 -5.80 -19.99
C ALA A 409 39.17 -6.18 -18.51
N VAL A 410 39.24 -5.18 -17.62
CA VAL A 410 38.85 -5.32 -16.22
C VAL A 410 37.66 -4.40 -15.97
N TRP A 411 36.47 -5.01 -15.82
CA TRP A 411 35.25 -4.25 -15.56
C TRP A 411 35.12 -3.84 -14.10
N SER A 412 34.45 -2.72 -13.89
CA SER A 412 34.13 -2.18 -12.57
C SER A 412 32.74 -1.59 -12.53
N LEU A 413 32.12 -1.71 -11.36
CA LEU A 413 30.82 -1.15 -11.00
C LEU A 413 31.02 -0.34 -9.74
N ARG A 414 30.70 0.95 -9.78
CA ARG A 414 30.84 1.85 -8.63
C ARG A 414 29.56 2.63 -8.43
N ALA A 415 29.19 2.86 -7.17
CA ALA A 415 28.05 3.70 -6.81
C ALA A 415 28.13 5.10 -7.44
N ALA A 416 29.34 5.67 -7.52
CA ALA A 416 29.58 6.98 -8.11
C ALA A 416 29.24 7.07 -9.61
N ASP A 417 29.23 5.95 -10.32
CA ASP A 417 28.90 5.87 -11.74
C ASP A 417 27.40 5.57 -11.98
N GLN A 418 26.65 5.31 -10.91
CA GLN A 418 25.23 4.95 -11.00
C GLN A 418 24.31 6.17 -10.86
N ILE A 419 23.11 6.04 -11.42
CA ILE A 419 22.02 6.98 -11.15
C ILE A 419 21.56 6.86 -9.68
N PRO A 420 21.03 7.95 -9.06
CA PRO A 420 20.67 7.95 -7.65
C PRO A 420 19.69 6.84 -7.23
N SER A 421 18.77 6.45 -8.12
CA SER A 421 17.81 5.37 -7.83
C SER A 421 18.49 4.01 -7.69
N VAL A 422 19.55 3.70 -8.45
CA VAL A 422 20.35 2.48 -8.28
C VAL A 422 21.20 2.56 -7.00
N VAL A 423 21.83 3.72 -6.75
CA VAL A 423 22.62 3.96 -5.53
C VAL A 423 21.81 3.69 -4.26
N ALA A 424 20.51 4.01 -4.28
CA ALA A 424 19.62 3.75 -3.16
C ALA A 424 19.51 2.26 -2.79
N HIS A 425 19.67 1.35 -3.76
CA HIS A 425 19.65 -0.11 -3.54
C HIS A 425 21.04 -0.68 -3.23
N THR A 426 22.11 -0.15 -3.84
CA THR A 426 23.48 -0.67 -3.66
C THR A 426 24.17 -0.12 -2.42
N GLY A 427 23.77 1.08 -1.97
CA GLY A 427 24.52 1.89 -1.02
C GLY A 427 25.57 2.77 -1.71
N ALA A 428 25.92 3.87 -1.03
CA ALA A 428 26.82 4.92 -1.55
C ALA A 428 28.28 4.47 -1.69
N ASP A 429 28.69 3.45 -0.93
CA ASP A 429 30.06 2.94 -0.91
C ASP A 429 30.23 1.68 -1.76
N PHE A 430 29.21 1.30 -2.54
CA PHE A 430 29.28 0.09 -3.36
C PHE A 430 30.39 0.20 -4.41
N ALA A 431 31.25 -0.81 -4.42
CA ALA A 431 32.27 -1.00 -5.44
C ALA A 431 32.48 -2.49 -5.70
N TRP A 432 32.52 -2.85 -6.98
CA TRP A 432 32.88 -4.17 -7.45
C TRP A 432 33.86 -4.02 -8.62
N THR A 433 34.87 -4.88 -8.67
CA THR A 433 35.86 -4.92 -9.74
C THR A 433 36.11 -6.37 -10.10
N GLU A 434 36.12 -6.65 -11.40
CA GLU A 434 36.46 -7.95 -11.94
C GLU A 434 37.91 -8.32 -11.64
N ARG A 435 38.21 -9.61 -11.53
CA ARG A 435 39.60 -10.07 -11.38
C ARG A 435 40.32 -9.97 -12.72
N PHE A 436 41.57 -9.54 -12.72
CA PHE A 436 42.38 -9.43 -13.93
C PHE A 436 42.91 -10.81 -14.37
N GLY A 437 42.97 -11.03 -15.68
CA GLY A 437 43.67 -12.15 -16.30
C GLY A 437 42.86 -13.44 -16.41
N GLU A 438 41.54 -13.40 -16.21
CA GLU A 438 40.71 -14.58 -16.47
C GLU A 438 40.72 -14.90 -17.98
N PRO A 439 40.85 -16.17 -18.39
CA PRO A 439 40.99 -16.51 -19.81
C PRO A 439 39.86 -16.01 -20.70
N SER A 440 38.64 -15.87 -20.18
CA SER A 440 37.49 -15.35 -20.91
C SER A 440 37.62 -13.85 -21.24
N GLN A 441 38.48 -13.11 -20.54
CA GLN A 441 38.75 -11.69 -20.75
C GLN A 441 39.87 -11.41 -21.76
N VAL A 442 40.60 -12.44 -22.22
CA VAL A 442 41.88 -12.23 -22.92
C VAL A 442 41.72 -12.37 -24.43
N ALA A 443 41.92 -11.26 -25.16
CA ALA A 443 42.15 -11.25 -26.60
C ALA A 443 43.66 -11.21 -26.91
N VAL A 444 44.07 -11.82 -28.00
CA VAL A 444 45.47 -12.06 -28.38
C VAL A 444 45.69 -11.57 -29.80
N ILE A 445 46.72 -10.75 -29.98
CA ILE A 445 47.27 -10.44 -31.30
C ILE A 445 48.63 -11.09 -31.43
N ALA A 446 48.74 -12.03 -32.37
CA ALA A 446 49.99 -12.72 -32.63
C ALA A 446 51.08 -11.74 -33.11
N PRO A 447 52.35 -11.93 -32.70
CA PRO A 447 53.46 -11.19 -33.30
C PRO A 447 53.52 -11.46 -34.81
N PRO A 448 53.95 -10.46 -35.61
CA PRO A 448 54.15 -10.67 -37.04
C PRO A 448 55.13 -11.82 -37.24
N PRO A 449 54.92 -12.68 -38.27
CA PRO A 449 55.80 -13.81 -38.52
C PRO A 449 57.24 -13.31 -38.70
N PRO A 450 58.24 -14.04 -38.19
CA PRO A 450 59.64 -13.65 -38.36
C PRO A 450 59.94 -13.49 -39.84
N ALA A 451 60.67 -12.42 -40.19
CA ALA A 451 61.09 -12.18 -41.57
C ALA A 451 61.81 -13.44 -42.09
N PRO A 452 61.53 -13.88 -43.33
CA PRO A 452 62.18 -15.07 -43.89
C PRO A 452 63.70 -14.88 -43.78
N THR A 453 64.37 -15.83 -43.15
CA THR A 453 65.84 -15.88 -43.14
C THR A 453 66.29 -15.86 -44.60
N PRO A 454 67.20 -14.95 -45.01
CA PRO A 454 67.66 -14.93 -46.40
C PRO A 454 68.22 -16.30 -46.75
N THR A 455 67.61 -16.93 -47.76
CA THR A 455 68.11 -18.17 -48.34
C THR A 455 69.58 -17.94 -48.72
N PRO A 456 70.54 -18.73 -48.21
CA PRO A 456 71.93 -18.60 -48.62
C PRO A 456 72.01 -18.80 -50.15
N PRO A 457 72.82 -18.00 -50.88
CA PRO A 457 72.94 -18.14 -52.32
C PRO A 457 73.39 -19.55 -52.69
N PRO A 458 72.86 -20.13 -53.78
CA PRO A 458 73.22 -21.49 -54.18
C PRO A 458 74.72 -21.58 -54.42
N VAL A 459 75.37 -22.53 -53.75
CA VAL A 459 76.75 -22.94 -54.03
C VAL A 459 76.76 -23.49 -55.46
N ALA A 460 77.66 -22.98 -56.29
CA ALA A 460 77.87 -23.42 -57.66
C ALA A 460 78.17 -24.94 -57.69
N GLU A 461 77.32 -25.67 -58.40
CA GLU A 461 77.42 -27.11 -58.61
C GLU A 461 78.48 -27.42 -59.68
N ALA A 462 79.41 -28.31 -59.34
CA ALA A 462 80.43 -28.85 -60.24
C ALA A 462 79.87 -30.04 -61.07
N PRO A 463 80.39 -30.29 -62.28
CA PRO A 463 79.65 -30.96 -63.36
C PRO A 463 79.58 -32.49 -63.25
N PRO A 464 78.50 -33.14 -63.76
CA PRO A 464 78.39 -34.59 -63.82
C PRO A 464 79.09 -35.20 -65.05
N ALA A 465 79.64 -36.41 -64.84
CA ALA A 465 80.19 -37.31 -65.85
C ALA A 465 79.08 -38.25 -66.43
N PRO A 466 79.33 -38.93 -67.57
CA PRO A 466 78.32 -39.19 -68.60
C PRO A 466 77.49 -40.48 -68.44
N ALA A 467 76.41 -40.49 -69.23
CA ALA A 467 75.30 -41.43 -69.31
C ALA A 467 75.62 -42.82 -69.88
N ASP A 468 74.82 -43.81 -69.46
CA ASP A 468 74.46 -44.98 -70.25
C ASP A 468 72.98 -44.93 -70.65
N ALA A 469 72.70 -45.39 -71.87
CA ALA A 469 71.48 -45.22 -72.65
C ALA A 469 70.73 -46.59 -72.82
N PRO A 470 69.79 -46.81 -73.79
CA PRO A 470 68.35 -46.55 -73.59
C PRO A 470 67.35 -47.61 -74.19
N LEU A 471 66.03 -47.37 -74.00
CA LEU A 471 64.82 -47.76 -74.80
C LEU A 471 64.39 -49.25 -74.91
N PRO A 472 63.16 -49.63 -75.40
CA PRO A 472 62.01 -48.87 -76.01
C PRO A 472 60.62 -49.17 -75.34
N GLU A 473 59.58 -48.32 -75.38
CA GLU A 473 58.67 -47.81 -76.43
C GLU A 473 57.69 -48.84 -77.07
N LEU A 474 56.37 -48.57 -76.93
CA LEU A 474 55.24 -48.77 -77.90
C LEU A 474 53.90 -48.54 -77.13
N ALA A 475 53.20 -47.40 -77.29
CA ALA A 475 52.17 -47.08 -78.30
C ALA A 475 50.80 -47.72 -77.99
N ALA A 476 49.62 -47.15 -78.24
CA ALA A 476 49.10 -45.84 -78.61
C ALA A 476 47.55 -45.98 -78.69
N THR A 477 46.84 -44.87 -78.92
CA THR A 477 45.44 -44.70 -79.41
C THR A 477 44.33 -44.70 -78.34
N GLY A 478 43.34 -43.80 -78.33
CA GLY A 478 42.97 -42.69 -79.21
C GLY A 478 41.44 -42.49 -79.25
N ALA A 479 40.97 -41.22 -79.27
CA ALA A 479 39.69 -40.70 -79.83
C ALA A 479 38.35 -41.19 -79.19
N GLU A 480 37.20 -40.50 -79.20
CA GLU A 480 36.75 -39.15 -79.55
C GLU A 480 35.30 -38.96 -79.07
N ALA A 481 34.97 -37.72 -78.70
CA ALA A 481 33.79 -36.93 -79.11
C ALA A 481 32.31 -37.27 -78.73
N ALA A 482 31.66 -36.16 -78.30
CA ALA A 482 30.32 -35.70 -78.68
C ALA A 482 29.05 -36.34 -78.05
N SER A 483 28.46 -35.55 -77.14
CA SER A 483 27.18 -34.84 -77.35
C SER A 483 25.84 -35.38 -76.80
N LEU A 484 24.99 -34.38 -76.48
CA LEU A 484 23.51 -34.34 -76.44
C LEU A 484 22.73 -34.47 -75.10
N ARG A 485 22.13 -33.30 -74.75
CA ARG A 485 20.73 -33.02 -74.30
C ARG A 485 20.36 -33.14 -72.80
N GLY A 486 19.93 -32.00 -72.24
CA GLY A 486 19.17 -31.83 -70.98
C GLY A 486 17.68 -32.24 -71.10
N PRO A 487 16.70 -31.65 -70.36
CA PRO A 487 16.72 -30.40 -69.57
C PRO A 487 15.95 -30.40 -68.21
N ALA A 488 16.12 -29.27 -67.48
CA ALA A 488 15.16 -28.45 -66.70
C ALA A 488 14.10 -29.02 -65.70
N ALA A 489 14.09 -28.44 -64.49
CA ALA A 489 12.93 -27.79 -63.79
C ALA A 489 13.45 -27.24 -62.43
N ILE A 490 13.59 -25.94 -62.17
CA ILE A 490 12.60 -24.87 -61.86
C ILE A 490 11.67 -25.22 -60.68
N ALA A 491 11.86 -24.56 -59.53
CA ALA A 491 10.88 -23.60 -58.97
C ALA A 491 11.41 -22.84 -57.72
N ILE A 492 11.20 -21.53 -57.77
CA ILE A 492 11.45 -20.47 -56.77
C ILE A 492 10.10 -20.07 -56.15
N ALA A 493 10.15 -19.45 -54.96
CA ALA A 493 9.25 -18.40 -54.40
C ALA A 493 8.62 -18.81 -53.06
N LEU A 494 8.91 -18.17 -51.91
CA LEU A 494 8.71 -16.77 -51.46
C LEU A 494 7.30 -16.46 -50.92
N LEU A 495 7.30 -16.05 -49.64
CA LEU A 495 6.51 -14.99 -48.99
C LEU A 495 4.97 -15.06 -49.02
N SER A 496 4.34 -15.00 -47.84
CA SER A 496 3.69 -13.75 -47.40
C SER A 496 3.10 -13.82 -45.98
N LEU A 497 3.27 -12.66 -45.34
CA LEU A 497 2.76 -12.15 -44.07
C LEU A 497 1.26 -11.81 -44.17
N GLY A 498 0.53 -11.77 -43.06
CA GLY A 498 -0.72 -10.98 -43.00
C GLY A 498 -1.70 -11.33 -41.88
N ALA A 499 -1.74 -10.51 -40.84
CA ALA A 499 -2.68 -10.52 -39.73
C ALA A 499 -4.10 -10.03 -40.11
N ALA A 500 -5.13 -10.46 -39.36
CA ALA A 500 -6.12 -9.56 -38.72
C ALA A 500 -7.24 -10.32 -37.95
N ILE A 501 -7.24 -10.15 -36.62
CA ILE A 501 -8.31 -9.73 -35.69
C ILE A 501 -9.80 -9.89 -36.14
N VAL A 502 -10.63 -10.51 -35.29
CA VAL A 502 -11.79 -9.91 -34.57
C VAL A 502 -12.85 -10.95 -34.14
N SER A 503 -13.15 -10.92 -32.83
CA SER A 503 -14.41 -11.25 -32.13
C SER A 503 -14.83 -12.72 -31.95
N SER A 504 -14.91 -13.13 -30.68
CA SER A 504 -16.21 -13.50 -30.13
C SER A 504 -16.30 -13.14 -28.64
N ARG A 505 -17.18 -12.19 -28.35
CA ARG A 505 -17.74 -11.93 -27.02
C ARG A 505 -18.79 -13.00 -26.73
N ARG A 506 -18.81 -13.57 -25.53
CA ARG A 506 -20.06 -13.97 -24.87
C ARG A 506 -19.99 -13.66 -23.37
N PRO A 507 -20.86 -12.76 -22.87
CA PRO A 507 -21.17 -12.63 -21.45
C PRO A 507 -22.31 -13.59 -21.07
N TRP A 508 -22.31 -14.08 -19.83
CA TRP A 508 -23.49 -14.67 -19.21
C TRP A 508 -23.98 -13.72 -18.12
N SER A 509 -25.24 -13.29 -18.26
CA SER A 509 -25.93 -12.40 -17.34
C SER A 509 -26.85 -13.16 -16.37
N ALA A 510 -27.00 -12.53 -15.19
CA ALA A 510 -28.21 -12.35 -14.38
C ALA A 510 -28.63 -13.43 -13.36
N ALA A 511 -28.67 -13.02 -12.08
CA ALA A 511 -29.92 -12.61 -11.42
C ALA A 511 -29.65 -11.76 -10.15
N PRO A 512 -30.47 -10.73 -9.85
CA PRO A 512 -30.47 -10.01 -8.57
C PRO A 512 -31.54 -10.56 -7.60
N LEU A 513 -31.27 -10.49 -6.30
CA LEU A 513 -32.25 -10.76 -5.25
C LEU A 513 -32.62 -9.46 -4.53
N THR A 514 -33.92 -9.26 -4.46
CA THR A 514 -34.66 -8.17 -3.81
C THR A 514 -34.68 -8.31 -2.29
N ILE A 515 -34.83 -7.16 -1.64
CA ILE A 515 -35.14 -6.92 -0.23
C ILE A 515 -36.53 -7.48 0.12
N GLY A 516 -36.63 -8.05 1.31
CA GLY A 516 -37.84 -8.20 2.13
C GLY A 516 -37.52 -7.73 3.54
#